data_AF-A0A8I6AG76-F1
#
_entry.id   AF-A0A8I6AG76-F1
#
_cell.length_a   1.000
_cell.length_b   1.000
_cell.length_c   1.000
_cell.angle_alpha   90.00
_cell.angle_beta   90.00
_cell.angle_gamma   90.00
#
_symmetry.space_group_name_H-M   'P 1'
#
loop_
_entity.id
_entity.type
_entity.pdbx_description
1 polymer ?
#
loop_
_entity_poly.entity_id
_entity_poly.type
_entity_poly.pdbx_seq_one_letter_code
_entity_poly.pdbx_strand_id
1 'polypeptide(L)'
;CNIYIYYIFHTQDTETQPPGAPHNHTKFVRDMIWKVCGFETYERRAMELLKVSKDKQGLKFIKRRVGTHIRAKRKREELSNVLAAMRKAAGKKD
;
A
#
# COMPACT_ATOMS: atom_id res chain seq x y z
N CYS A 1 6.49 8.27 -7.61
CA CYS A 1 5.81 7.13 -6.96
C CYS A 1 6.75 5.94 -6.68
N ASN A 2 7.99 5.94 -7.22
CA ASN A 2 9.18 5.32 -6.59
C ASN A 2 9.58 5.91 -5.22
N ILE A 3 9.12 7.13 -4.92
CA ILE A 3 9.38 7.86 -3.67
C ILE A 3 8.85 7.10 -2.43
N TYR A 4 7.78 6.31 -2.55
CA TYR A 4 7.23 5.55 -1.41
C TYR A 4 8.08 4.38 -0.95
N ILE A 5 8.77 3.71 -1.88
CA ILE A 5 9.68 2.60 -1.52
C ILE A 5 10.94 3.19 -0.89
N TYR A 6 11.40 4.35 -1.37
CA TYR A 6 12.53 5.06 -0.76
C TYR A 6 12.21 5.58 0.66
N TYR A 7 11.03 6.18 0.89
CA TYR A 7 10.66 6.71 2.22
C TYR A 7 10.33 5.64 3.28
N ILE A 8 10.09 4.38 2.91
CA ILE A 8 9.96 3.28 3.88
C ILE A 8 11.34 2.74 4.28
N PHE A 9 12.34 2.82 3.40
CA PHE A 9 13.72 2.38 3.68
C PHE A 9 14.61 3.47 4.28
N HIS A 10 14.26 4.76 4.16
CA HIS A 10 15.06 5.89 4.64
C HIS A 10 14.47 6.68 5.83
N THR A 11 13.51 6.13 6.58
CA THR A 11 13.32 6.63 7.96
C THR A 11 14.43 6.06 8.82
N GLN A 12 15.51 6.82 8.93
CA GLN A 12 16.57 6.59 9.91
C GLN A 12 15.95 6.52 11.30
N ASP A 13 16.14 5.36 11.90
CA ASP A 13 16.31 5.10 13.32
C ASP A 13 16.43 6.38 14.17
N THR A 14 15.31 6.88 14.68
CA THR A 14 15.34 7.67 15.91
C THR A 14 15.47 6.67 17.05
N GLU A 15 16.60 6.71 17.74
CA GLU A 15 17.07 5.74 18.76
C GLU A 15 16.11 5.46 19.93
N THR A 16 14.95 6.14 20.00
CA THR A 16 14.03 6.12 21.15
C THR A 16 12.73 5.36 20.96
N GLN A 17 12.44 4.78 19.77
CA GLN A 17 11.21 4.01 19.54
C GLN A 17 11.47 2.57 19.07
N PRO A 18 10.64 1.58 19.47
CA PRO A 18 10.79 0.21 18.99
C PRO A 18 10.72 0.21 17.45
N PRO A 19 11.67 -0.45 16.76
CA PRO A 19 11.78 -0.39 15.32
C PRO A 19 10.48 -0.86 14.65
N GLY A 20 9.85 0.04 13.89
CA GLY A 20 8.66 -0.26 13.09
C GLY A 20 7.36 0.46 13.52
N ALA A 21 7.33 1.13 14.67
CA ALA A 21 6.17 1.95 15.07
C ALA A 21 6.24 3.37 14.49
N PRO A 22 5.30 3.80 13.63
CA PRO A 22 5.29 5.17 13.12
C PRO A 22 4.67 6.15 14.14
N HIS A 23 5.39 7.21 14.50
CA HIS A 23 4.83 8.39 15.15
C HIS A 23 3.70 9.06 14.33
N ASN A 24 2.79 9.74 15.05
CA ASN A 24 1.63 10.44 14.49
C ASN A 24 2.00 11.40 13.36
N HIS A 25 3.13 12.10 13.50
CA HIS A 25 3.60 13.03 12.48
C HIS A 25 3.90 12.34 11.15
N THR A 26 4.72 11.28 11.10
CA THR A 26 4.97 10.67 9.77
C THR A 26 3.84 9.82 9.26
N LYS A 27 2.90 9.37 10.10
CA LYS A 27 1.65 8.81 9.56
C LYS A 27 0.88 9.88 8.77
N PHE A 28 0.73 11.09 9.33
CA PHE A 28 0.08 12.21 8.64
C PHE A 28 0.80 12.59 7.34
N VAL A 29 2.13 12.69 7.37
CA VAL A 29 2.93 12.98 6.18
C VAL A 29 2.77 11.87 5.13
N ARG A 30 2.81 10.60 5.55
CA ARG A 30 2.57 9.45 4.66
C ARG A 30 1.15 9.41 4.11
N ASP A 31 0.12 9.87 4.81
CA ASP A 31 -1.23 9.91 4.25
C ASP A 31 -1.38 11.07 3.24
N MET A 32 -0.67 12.18 3.46
CA MET A 32 -0.68 13.35 2.56
C MET A 32 0.01 13.04 1.22
N ILE A 33 1.22 12.48 1.25
CA ILE A 33 1.97 12.14 0.03
C ILE A 33 1.19 11.11 -0.82
N TRP A 34 0.42 10.21 -0.18
CA TRP A 34 -0.34 9.17 -0.87
C TRP A 34 -1.48 9.77 -1.69
N LYS A 35 -2.17 10.77 -1.12
CA LYS A 35 -3.22 11.53 -1.81
C LYS A 35 -2.67 12.29 -3.02
N VAL A 36 -1.41 12.76 -2.97
CA VAL A 36 -0.80 13.54 -4.04
C VAL A 36 -0.20 12.67 -5.15
N CYS A 37 0.61 11.64 -4.81
CA CYS A 37 1.28 10.81 -5.83
C CYS A 37 0.34 9.79 -6.49
N GLY A 38 -0.66 9.29 -5.75
CA GLY A 38 -1.51 8.20 -6.21
C GLY A 38 -0.77 6.87 -6.41
N PHE A 39 -1.39 5.98 -7.19
CA PHE A 39 -0.93 4.59 -7.38
C PHE A 39 -0.03 4.40 -8.60
N GLU A 40 0.97 3.54 -8.45
CA GLU A 40 1.81 3.06 -9.55
C GLU A 40 1.01 2.21 -10.57
N THR A 41 1.51 2.08 -11.78
CA THR A 41 0.85 1.30 -12.86
C THR A 41 0.67 -0.18 -12.50
N TYR A 42 1.62 -0.80 -11.79
CA TYR A 42 1.48 -2.19 -11.35
C TYR A 42 0.49 -2.33 -10.18
N GLU A 43 0.40 -1.33 -9.30
CA GLU A 43 -0.57 -1.33 -8.19
C GLU A 43 -1.99 -1.19 -8.70
N ARG A 44 -2.22 -0.32 -9.70
CA ARG A 44 -3.52 -0.21 -10.38
C ARG A 44 -3.96 -1.53 -10.99
N ARG A 45 -3.06 -2.20 -11.73
CA ARG A 45 -3.34 -3.52 -12.31
C ARG A 45 -3.62 -4.58 -11.24
N ALA A 46 -2.93 -4.52 -10.10
CA ALA A 46 -3.19 -5.42 -8.98
C ALA A 46 -4.56 -5.14 -8.33
N MET A 47 -4.97 -3.88 -8.19
CA MET A 47 -6.32 -3.52 -7.73
C MET A 47 -7.40 -4.01 -8.68
N GLU A 48 -7.21 -3.93 -9.99
CA GLU A 48 -8.15 -4.49 -10.97
C GLU A 48 -8.33 -6.00 -10.80
N LEU A 49 -7.25 -6.76 -10.63
CA LEU A 49 -7.32 -8.20 -10.38
C LEU A 49 -8.06 -8.53 -9.07
N LEU A 50 -7.87 -7.72 -8.02
CA LEU A 50 -8.55 -7.89 -6.74
C LEU A 50 -10.04 -7.48 -6.79
N LYS A 51 -10.43 -6.55 -7.68
CA LYS A 51 -11.85 -6.21 -7.90
C LYS A 51 -12.64 -7.38 -8.48
N VAL A 52 -12.01 -8.16 -9.36
CA VAL A 52 -12.61 -9.36 -9.99
C VAL A 52 -12.37 -10.62 -9.14
N SER A 53 -12.04 -10.46 -7.85
CA SER A 53 -11.81 -11.57 -6.90
C SER A 53 -10.80 -12.63 -7.35
N LYS A 54 -9.87 -12.31 -8.28
CA LYS A 54 -8.81 -13.21 -8.76
C LYS A 54 -7.57 -13.16 -7.87
N ASP A 55 -7.75 -13.44 -6.59
CA ASP A 55 -6.73 -13.31 -5.54
C ASP A 55 -5.42 -14.04 -5.82
N LYS A 56 -5.50 -15.30 -6.28
CA LYS A 56 -4.32 -16.12 -6.58
C LYS A 56 -3.52 -15.56 -7.75
N GLN A 57 -4.21 -15.01 -8.77
CA GLN A 57 -3.57 -14.37 -9.91
C GLN A 57 -2.98 -13.01 -9.52
N GLY A 58 -3.69 -12.24 -8.70
CA GLY A 58 -3.19 -10.99 -8.11
C GLY A 58 -1.91 -11.22 -7.30
N LEU A 59 -1.89 -12.23 -6.44
CA LEU A 59 -0.71 -12.58 -5.64
C LEU A 59 0.48 -12.99 -6.53
N LYS A 60 0.26 -13.80 -7.58
CA LYS A 60 1.32 -14.15 -8.54
C LYS A 60 1.85 -12.91 -9.28
N PHE A 61 0.97 -11.99 -9.67
CA PHE A 61 1.36 -10.75 -10.34
C PHE A 61 2.23 -9.86 -9.45
N ILE A 62 1.79 -9.62 -8.20
CA ILE A 62 2.55 -8.83 -7.23
C ILE A 62 3.87 -9.52 -6.90
N LYS A 63 3.87 -10.84 -6.69
CA LYS A 63 5.11 -11.61 -6.42
C LYS A 63 6.12 -11.46 -7.57
N ARG A 64 5.68 -11.47 -8.83
CA ARG A 64 6.56 -11.26 -9.99
C ARG A 64 7.18 -9.85 -10.04
N ARG A 65 6.55 -8.86 -9.40
CA ARG A 65 7.05 -7.47 -9.34
C ARG A 65 7.89 -7.18 -8.10
N VAL A 66 7.49 -7.69 -6.94
CA VAL A 66 8.14 -7.41 -5.63
C VAL A 66 9.22 -8.44 -5.28
N GLY A 67 9.18 -9.64 -5.86
CA GLY A 67 10.16 -10.72 -5.69
C GLY A 67 9.79 -11.72 -4.58
N THR A 68 9.54 -11.26 -3.35
CA THR A 68 9.33 -12.15 -2.20
C THR A 68 7.86 -12.37 -1.85
N HIS A 69 7.53 -13.57 -1.35
CA HIS A 69 6.14 -13.93 -1.01
C HIS A 69 5.59 -13.13 0.18
N ILE A 70 6.42 -12.87 1.20
CA ILE A 70 6.03 -12.13 2.40
C ILE A 70 5.65 -10.69 2.04
N ARG A 71 6.50 -10.02 1.25
CA ARG A 71 6.22 -8.65 0.79
C ARG A 71 5.00 -8.62 -0.15
N ALA A 72 4.82 -9.64 -0.99
CA ALA A 72 3.65 -9.72 -1.86
C ALA A 72 2.33 -9.88 -1.08
N LYS A 73 2.31 -10.68 0.00
CA LYS A 73 1.15 -10.79 0.89
C LYS A 73 0.83 -9.46 1.57
N ARG A 74 1.84 -8.78 2.13
CA ARG A 74 1.68 -7.46 2.74
C ARG A 74 1.11 -6.45 1.75
N LYS A 75 1.65 -6.42 0.53
CA LYS A 75 1.18 -5.49 -0.51
C LYS A 75 -0.25 -5.80 -0.96
N ARG A 76 -0.62 -7.08 -1.03
CA ARG A 76 -2.01 -7.48 -1.30
C ARG A 76 -2.96 -6.96 -0.22
N GLU A 77 -2.61 -7.10 1.06
CA GLU A 77 -3.43 -6.61 2.17
C GLU A 77 -3.59 -5.09 2.13
N GLU A 78 -2.51 -4.34 1.87
CA GLU A 78 -2.56 -2.89 1.66
C GLU A 78 -3.56 -2.51 0.55
N LEU A 79 -3.46 -3.14 -0.62
CA LEU A 79 -4.36 -2.85 -1.75
C LEU A 79 -5.81 -3.28 -1.47
N SER A 80 -6.01 -4.37 -0.71
CA SER A 80 -7.34 -4.81 -0.28
C SER A 80 -7.97 -3.80 0.69
N ASN A 81 -7.20 -3.27 1.63
CA ASN A 81 -7.65 -2.25 2.58
C ASN A 81 -8.02 -0.94 1.86
N VAL A 82 -7.23 -0.54 0.86
CA VAL A 82 -7.55 0.60 -0.01
C VAL A 82 -8.89 0.38 -0.72
N LEU A 83 -9.10 -0.79 -1.34
CA LEU A 83 -10.36 -1.09 -2.03
C LEU A 83 -11.56 -1.08 -1.07
N ALA A 84 -11.39 -1.60 0.15
CA ALA A 84 -12.41 -1.54 1.18
C ALA A 84 -12.74 -0.09 1.59
N ALA A 85 -11.71 0.75 1.78
CA ALA A 85 -11.89 2.16 2.08
C ALA A 85 -12.60 2.92 0.94
N MET A 86 -12.23 2.64 -0.31
CA MET A 86 -12.89 3.23 -1.49
C MET A 86 -14.37 2.82 -1.58
N ARG A 87 -14.69 1.54 -1.31
CA ARG A 87 -16.09 1.07 -1.26
C ARG A 87 -16.88 1.77 -0.17
N LYS A 88 -16.30 1.92 1.03
CA LYS A 88 -16.94 2.62 2.16
C LYS A 88 -17.17 4.11 1.87
N ALA A 89 -16.23 4.77 1.18
CA ALA A 89 -16.39 6.16 0.78
C ALA A 89 -17.47 6.34 -0.30
N ALA A 90 -17.60 5.39 -1.23
CA ALA A 90 -18.61 5.43 -2.29
C ALA A 90 -20.05 5.26 -1.74
N GLY A 91 -20.24 4.45 -0.70
CA GLY A 91 -21.56 4.19 -0.10
C GLY A 91 -22.10 5.29 0.83
N LYS A 92 -21.37 6.39 1.05
CA LYS A 92 -21.79 7.52 1.89
C LYS A 92 -22.29 8.73 1.09
N LYS A 93 -22.76 8.53 -0.14
CA LYS A 93 -23.17 9.61 -1.04
C LYS A 93 -24.65 10.02 -0.91
N ASP A 94 -25.32 9.62 0.16
CA ASP A 94 -26.71 10.00 0.48
C ASP A 94 -26.75 11.00 1.64
#